data_AF-A0A1V4RGR0-F1
#
_entry.id   AF-A0A1V4RGR0-F1
#
_cell.length_a   1.000
_cell.length_b   1.000
_cell.length_c   1.000
_cell.angle_alpha   90.00
_cell.angle_beta   90.00
_cell.angle_gamma   90.00
#
_symmetry.space_group_name_H-M   'P 1'
#
loop_
_entity.id
_entity.type
_entity.pdbx_description
1 polymer ?
#
loop_
_entity_poly.entity_id
_entity_poly.type
_entity_poly.pdbx_seq_one_letter_code
_entity_poly.pdbx_strand_id
1 'polypeptide(L)'
;MLGGVHGDDESEVYRELCQVVEEWLDIYKQDEDPLPAETAGKEYSSRFVLRVGKDLQRELAINAFRHGESLNTHCINLLREAQVHYGENKQVKHISAKTRSSRAY
;
A
#
# COMPACT_ATOMS: atom_id res chain seq x y z
N MET A 1 0.65 10.85 -8.18
CA MET A 1 0.02 9.92 -9.14
C MET A 1 -0.92 9.00 -8.38
N LEU A 2 -2.23 9.10 -8.62
CA LEU A 2 -3.26 8.19 -8.11
C LEU A 2 -4.17 7.89 -9.30
N GLY A 3 -3.86 6.82 -10.02
CA GLY A 3 -4.62 6.34 -11.17
C GLY A 3 -4.12 4.95 -11.49
N GLY A 4 -4.89 3.94 -11.09
CA GLY A 4 -4.77 2.59 -11.61
C GLY A 4 -5.90 2.36 -12.60
N VAL A 5 -5.76 1.34 -13.44
CA VAL A 5 -6.84 0.94 -14.35
C VAL A 5 -7.97 0.31 -13.54
N HIS A 6 -9.19 0.80 -13.71
CA HIS A 6 -10.36 0.40 -12.93
C HIS A 6 -11.64 0.43 -13.78
N GLY A 7 -12.59 -0.45 -13.48
CA GLY A 7 -13.85 -0.54 -14.22
C GLY A 7 -14.67 -1.74 -13.78
N ASP A 8 -15.94 -1.77 -14.19
CA ASP A 8 -16.88 -2.85 -13.85
C ASP A 8 -16.78 -4.05 -14.80
N ASP A 9 -16.08 -3.89 -15.94
CA ASP A 9 -15.81 -4.95 -16.90
C ASP A 9 -14.33 -5.36 -16.85
N GLU A 10 -14.09 -6.62 -16.49
CA GLU A 10 -12.74 -7.16 -16.32
C GLU A 10 -11.93 -7.19 -17.64
N SER A 11 -12.60 -7.39 -18.78
CA SER A 11 -11.92 -7.49 -20.09
C SER A 11 -11.44 -6.13 -20.57
N GLU A 12 -12.26 -5.10 -20.38
CA GLU A 12 -11.92 -3.70 -20.64
C GLU A 12 -10.75 -3.24 -19.76
N VAL A 13 -10.83 -3.52 -18.45
CA VAL A 13 -9.76 -3.21 -17.49
C VAL A 13 -8.46 -3.90 -17.86
N TYR A 14 -8.51 -5.18 -18.26
CA TYR A 14 -7.31 -5.90 -18.67
C TYR A 14 -6.66 -5.26 -19.91
N ARG A 15 -7.47 -4.86 -20.90
CA ARG A 15 -6.96 -4.27 -22.13
C ARG A 15 -6.30 -2.91 -21.88
N GLU A 16 -6.94 -2.05 -21.10
CA GLU A 16 -6.37 -0.75 -20.70
C GLU A 16 -5.08 -0.93 -19.89
N LEU A 17 -5.02 -1.94 -19.01
CA LEU A 17 -3.82 -2.25 -18.24
C LEU A 17 -2.64 -2.62 -19.15
N CYS A 18 -2.85 -3.43 -20.18
CA CYS A 18 -1.80 -3.76 -21.16
C CYS A 18 -1.24 -2.51 -21.83
N GLN A 19 -2.11 -1.57 -22.23
CA GLN A 19 -1.68 -0.32 -22.87
C GLN A 19 -0.81 0.54 -21.93
N VAL A 20 -1.25 0.71 -20.68
CA VAL A 20 -0.49 1.46 -19.68
C VAL A 20 0.88 0.81 -19.42
N VAL A 21 0.95 -0.52 -19.37
CA VAL A 21 2.23 -1.22 -19.19
C VAL A 21 3.17 -0.96 -20.37
N GLU A 22 2.68 -0.98 -21.60
CA GLU A 22 3.48 -0.65 -22.80
C GLU A 22 4.02 0.78 -22.75
N GLU A 23 3.17 1.75 -22.40
CA GLU A 23 3.59 3.16 -22.23
C GLU A 23 4.69 3.30 -21.17
N TRP A 24 4.56 2.60 -20.04
CA TRP A 24 5.58 2.59 -19.00
C TRP A 24 6.89 1.98 -19.47
N LEU A 25 6.85 0.88 -20.23
CA LEU A 25 8.06 0.28 -20.80
C LEU A 25 8.79 1.25 -21.74
N ASP A 26 8.05 2.04 -22.52
CA ASP A 26 8.65 3.03 -23.41
C ASP A 26 9.28 4.20 -22.64
N ILE A 27 8.66 4.66 -21.56
CA ILE A 27 9.25 5.66 -20.64
C ILE A 27 10.56 5.13 -20.04
N TYR A 28 10.57 3.91 -19.49
CA TYR A 28 11.77 3.31 -18.90
C TYR A 28 12.91 3.15 -19.93
N LYS A 29 12.59 2.76 -21.17
CA LYS A 29 13.58 2.70 -22.26
C LYS A 29 14.15 4.09 -22.58
N GLN A 30 13.31 5.12 -22.57
CA GLN A 30 13.73 6.50 -22.86
C GLN A 30 14.60 7.08 -21.74
N ASP A 31 14.29 6.76 -20.49
CA ASP A 31 15.01 7.25 -19.30
C ASP A 31 16.30 6.45 -19.01
N GLU A 32 16.57 5.37 -19.77
CA GLU A 32 17.66 4.41 -19.53
C GLU A 32 17.63 3.78 -18.13
N ASP A 33 16.49 3.83 -17.45
CA ASP A 33 16.29 3.30 -16.12
C ASP A 33 16.01 1.79 -16.18
N PRO A 34 16.61 0.98 -15.28
CA PRO A 34 16.34 -0.44 -15.23
C PRO A 34 14.91 -0.71 -14.76
N LEU A 35 14.24 -1.66 -15.42
CA LEU A 35 12.93 -2.14 -14.97
C LEU A 35 13.01 -2.65 -13.53
N PRO A 36 11.93 -2.47 -12.73
CA PRO A 36 11.88 -3.01 -11.38
C PRO A 36 12.02 -4.55 -11.43
N ALA A 37 12.63 -5.11 -10.38
CA ALA A 37 12.78 -6.55 -10.27
C ALA A 37 11.41 -7.24 -10.29
N GLU A 38 11.34 -8.39 -10.97
CA GLU A 38 10.14 -9.21 -11.07
C GLU A 38 9.58 -9.53 -9.67
N THR A 39 8.28 -9.32 -9.49
CA THR A 39 7.57 -9.63 -8.24
C THR A 39 6.84 -10.97 -8.31
N ALA A 40 6.68 -11.53 -9.52
CA ALA A 40 6.02 -12.81 -9.73
C ALA A 40 6.86 -13.96 -9.17
N GLY A 41 6.22 -14.93 -8.52
CA GLY A 41 6.91 -16.08 -7.92
C GLY A 41 7.82 -15.75 -6.73
N LYS A 42 7.79 -14.50 -6.23
CA LYS A 42 8.58 -14.09 -5.07
C LYS A 42 8.03 -14.72 -3.80
N GLU A 43 8.82 -15.59 -3.17
CA GLU A 43 8.52 -16.08 -1.84
C GLU A 43 8.85 -15.00 -0.80
N TYR A 44 7.84 -14.59 -0.04
CA TYR A 44 8.03 -13.67 1.07
C TYR A 44 8.35 -14.46 2.34
N SER A 45 9.46 -14.13 2.98
CA SER A 45 9.79 -14.69 4.29
C SER A 45 8.77 -14.22 5.32
N SER A 46 8.23 -15.18 6.10
CA SER A 46 7.41 -14.89 7.28
C SER A 46 8.19 -14.23 8.41
N ARG A 47 9.52 -14.28 8.34
CA ARG A 47 10.44 -13.61 9.27
C ARG A 47 11.02 -12.36 8.62
N PHE A 48 10.80 -11.23 9.27
CA PHE A 48 11.49 -9.98 8.97
C PHE A 48 11.98 -9.35 10.28
N VAL A 49 13.13 -8.68 10.24
CA VAL A 49 13.80 -8.12 11.43
C VAL A 49 13.76 -6.60 11.35
N LEU A 50 13.13 -5.96 12.34
CA LEU A 50 13.04 -4.51 12.45
C LEU A 50 13.93 -3.98 13.57
N ARG A 51 14.56 -2.83 13.33
CA ARG A 51 15.25 -2.06 14.37
C ARG A 51 14.33 -0.93 14.85
N VAL A 52 13.68 -1.14 15.98
CA VAL A 52 12.61 -0.24 16.49
C VAL A 52 13.05 0.70 17.62
N GLY A 53 14.28 0.57 18.12
CA GLY A 53 14.77 1.34 19.28
C GLY A 53 14.30 0.78 20.63
N LYS A 54 15.03 1.08 21.70
CA LYS A 54 14.82 0.48 23.02
C LYS A 54 13.50 0.89 23.67
N ASP A 55 13.07 2.12 23.47
CA ASP A 55 11.86 2.64 24.12
C ASP A 55 10.59 2.04 23.49
N LEU A 56 10.50 2.00 22.16
CA LEU A 56 9.38 1.37 21.48
C LEU A 56 9.34 -0.14 21.75
N GLN A 57 10.49 -0.81 21.79
CA GLN A 57 10.55 -2.22 22.17
C GLN A 57 10.01 -2.46 23.59
N ARG A 58 10.37 -1.59 24.56
CA ARG A 58 9.88 -1.67 25.94
C ARG A 58 8.36 -1.52 25.97
N GLU A 59 7.83 -0.51 25.28
CA GLU A 59 6.39 -0.25 25.25
C GLU A 59 5.61 -1.42 24.65
N LEU A 60 6.05 -1.94 23.50
CA LEU A 60 5.41 -3.09 22.85
C LEU A 60 5.45 -4.34 23.74
N ALA A 61 6.56 -4.57 24.46
CA ALA A 61 6.66 -5.71 25.38
C ALA A 61 5.71 -5.58 26.56
N ILE A 62 5.57 -4.39 27.15
CA ILE A 62 4.61 -4.13 28.23
C ILE A 62 3.18 -4.34 27.73
N ASN A 63 2.84 -3.83 26.54
CA ASN A 63 1.50 -3.97 25.98
C ASN A 63 1.17 -5.42 25.63
N ALA A 64 2.10 -6.16 25.04
CA ALA A 64 1.93 -7.59 24.78
C ALA A 64 1.66 -8.37 26.09
N PHE A 65 2.43 -8.09 27.13
CA PHE A 65 2.25 -8.71 28.45
C PHE A 65 0.87 -8.40 29.05
N ARG A 66 0.41 -7.14 28.95
CA ARG A 66 -0.92 -6.73 29.44
C ARG A 66 -2.08 -7.47 28.76
N HIS A 67 -1.91 -7.84 27.49
CA HIS A 67 -2.91 -8.59 26.73
C HIS A 67 -2.76 -10.11 26.86
N GLY A 68 -1.74 -10.60 27.58
CA GLY A 68 -1.45 -12.03 27.69
C GLY A 68 -0.96 -12.66 26.39
N GLU A 69 -0.43 -11.85 25.47
CA GLU A 69 0.01 -12.27 24.14
C GLU A 69 1.53 -12.31 24.04
N SER A 70 2.05 -13.10 23.09
CA SER A 70 3.45 -12.97 22.70
C SER A 70 3.68 -11.63 21.97
N LEU A 71 4.90 -11.09 22.06
CA LEU A 71 5.27 -9.87 21.35
C LEU A 71 4.98 -9.97 19.83
N ASN A 72 5.22 -11.15 19.24
CA ASN A 72 4.94 -11.37 17.82
C ASN A 72 3.44 -11.32 17.52
N THR A 73 2.62 -12.00 18.31
CA THR A 73 1.14 -11.99 18.17
C THR A 73 0.61 -10.57 18.29
N HIS A 74 1.07 -9.85 19.30
CA HIS A 74 0.68 -8.46 19.53
C HIS A 74 1.03 -7.57 18.33
N CYS A 75 2.26 -7.67 17.81
CA CYS A 75 2.68 -6.94 16.61
C CYS A 75 1.87 -7.33 15.37
N ILE A 76 1.53 -8.62 15.18
CA ILE A 76 0.71 -9.06 14.04
C ILE A 76 -0.69 -8.43 14.11
N ASN A 77 -1.30 -8.39 15.29
CA ASN A 77 -2.62 -7.79 15.49
C ASN A 77 -2.58 -6.28 15.19
N LEU A 78 -1.60 -5.55 15.75
CA LEU A 78 -1.40 -4.12 15.46
C LEU A 78 -1.19 -3.85 13.96
N LEU A 79 -0.40 -4.68 13.28
CA LEU A 79 -0.17 -4.53 11.84
C LEU A 79 -1.44 -4.76 11.02
N ARG A 80 -2.27 -5.74 11.40
CA ARG A 80 -3.57 -5.99 10.74
C ARG A 80 -4.53 -4.83 10.94
N GLU A 81 -4.64 -4.32 12.16
CA GLU A 81 -5.49 -3.15 12.46
C GLU A 81 -5.01 -1.90 11.70
N ALA A 82 -3.70 -1.66 11.67
CA ALA A 82 -3.13 -0.54 10.93
C ALA A 82 -3.39 -0.64 9.42
N GLN A 83 -3.38 -1.84 8.83
CA GLN A 83 -3.71 -2.03 7.41
C GLN A 83 -5.16 -1.67 7.09
N VAL A 84 -6.10 -2.02 7.97
CA VAL A 84 -7.53 -1.67 7.79
C VAL A 84 -7.70 -0.15 7.79
N HIS A 85 -7.12 0.54 8.77
CA HIS A 85 -7.22 2.00 8.85
C HIS A 85 -6.45 2.73 7.75
N TYR A 86 -5.37 2.16 7.22
CA TYR A 86 -4.69 2.70 6.05
C TYR A 86 -5.57 2.59 4.79
N GLY A 87 -6.36 1.52 4.66
CA GLY A 87 -7.36 1.35 3.61
C GLY A 87 -8.54 2.32 3.73
N GLU A 88 -9.09 2.51 4.93
CA GLU A 88 -10.24 3.38 5.20
C GLU A 88 -9.90 4.88 5.03
N ASN A 89 -8.73 5.32 5.51
CA ASN A 89 -8.28 6.71 5.33
C ASN A 89 -8.04 7.09 3.86
N LYS A 90 -7.88 6.10 2.98
CA LYS A 90 -7.88 6.33 1.53
C LYS A 90 -9.27 6.70 1.04
N GLN A 91 -10.32 6.04 1.51
CA GLN A 91 -11.71 6.29 1.09
C GLN A 91 -12.24 7.66 1.58
N VAL A 92 -11.96 8.03 2.84
CA VAL A 92 -12.46 9.29 3.43
C VAL A 92 -11.85 10.54 2.77
N LYS A 93 -10.59 10.47 2.31
CA LYS A 93 -9.95 11.58 1.60
C LYS A 93 -10.54 11.86 0.21
N HIS A 94 -11.25 10.90 -0.39
CA HIS A 94 -11.89 11.07 -1.70
C HIS A 94 -13.27 11.76 -1.65
N ILE A 95 -13.92 11.85 -0.47
CA ILE A 95 -15.26 12.45 -0.35
C ILE A 95 -15.19 13.98 -0.15
N SER A 96 -14.08 14.50 0.40
CA SER A 96 -13.98 15.93 0.81
C SER A 96 -13.45 16.89 -0.28
N ALA A 97 -13.15 16.42 -1.49
CA ALA A 97 -12.66 17.31 -2.57
C ALA A 97 -13.78 17.85 -3.49
N LYS A 98 -15.04 17.49 -3.27
CA LYS A 98 -16.16 17.88 -4.16
C LYS A 98 -17.08 18.90 -3.51
N THR A 99 -16.58 20.10 -3.20
CA THR A 99 -17.39 21.34 -3.20
C THR A 99 -16.47 22.55 -3.35
N ARG A 100 -16.29 23.02 -4.60
CA ARG A 100 -16.23 24.44 -4.99
C ARG A 100 -16.18 24.49 -6.53
N SER A 101 -17.34 24.21 -7.12
CA SER A 101 -17.63 24.64 -8.49
C SER A 101 -18.06 26.12 -8.46
N SER A 102 -17.70 26.82 -9.54
CA SER A 102 -18.21 28.11 -10.00
C SER A 102 -17.55 29.37 -9.45
N ARG A 103 -16.63 29.91 -10.26
CA ARG A 103 -16.94 31.17 -10.96
C ARG A 103 -16.14 31.30 -12.26
N ALA A 104 -16.90 31.38 -13.35
CA ALA A 104 -16.45 31.84 -14.65
C ALA A 104 -15.93 33.28 -14.55
N TYR A 105 -14.85 33.60 -15.26
CA TYR A 105 -14.74 34.64 -16.29
C TYR A 105 -13.36 34.52 -16.97
#